data_AF-A0AAT9SWZ3-F1
#
_entry.id   AF-A0AAT9SWZ3-F1
#
_cell.length_a   1.000
_cell.length_b   1.000
_cell.length_c   1.000
_cell.angle_alpha   90.00
_cell.angle_beta   90.00
_cell.angle_gamma   90.00
#
_symmetry.space_group_name_H-M   'P 1'
#
loop_
_entity.id
_entity.type
_entity.pdbx_description
1 polymer ?
#
loop_
_entity_poly.entity_id
_entity_poly.type
_entity_poly.pdbx_seq_one_letter_code
_entity_poly.pdbx_strand_id
1 'polypeptide(L)'
;MSRIVYVNGAYLPEEEAKISVFDRGFIFGDGIYEVSAVIGGKLVDCEAHLARLERSCGEIRLALPWAKAELVAIHEELIKRNGLDEGGIYLQVSRGAADRDFPFPKDVQPTLVMFTQARNFVNAPGAKTGIKVVSTPDLRWARRDIKSVNLLAPVLAKQFALESGAQEAWLVEDGVVTEGASSTAWIVKGKTLISRPLSNKVLPGITRKAVLAFLAESGFSFEEREFTLEEAIDAEEAFITSATSLVMPVTTIDSHTIHNGAPGPATLRLREIYIDHARKGGALG
;
A
#
# COMPACT_ATOMS: atom_id res chain seq x y z
N MET A 1 -4.41 -8.13 -26.85
CA MET A 1 -3.30 -9.01 -26.40
C MET A 1 -3.49 -9.22 -24.91
N SER A 2 -3.22 -10.43 -24.41
CA SER A 2 -3.24 -10.71 -22.98
C SER A 2 -2.18 -9.88 -22.24
N ARG A 3 -2.42 -9.58 -20.97
CA ARG A 3 -1.44 -8.92 -20.10
C ARG A 3 -0.22 -9.84 -19.94
N ILE A 4 0.98 -9.30 -20.07
CA ILE A 4 2.23 -10.00 -19.78
C ILE A 4 2.56 -9.88 -18.29
N VAL A 5 2.86 -11.01 -17.67
CA VAL A 5 3.30 -11.12 -16.28
C VAL A 5 4.68 -11.77 -16.21
N TYR A 6 5.36 -11.63 -15.07
CA TYR A 6 6.66 -12.25 -14.83
C TYR A 6 6.53 -13.33 -13.76
N VAL A 7 7.02 -14.52 -14.04
CA VAL A 7 7.11 -15.64 -13.09
C VAL A 7 8.47 -16.30 -13.21
N ASN A 8 9.27 -16.28 -12.14
CA ASN A 8 10.54 -17.01 -12.03
C ASN A 8 11.48 -16.89 -13.24
N GLY A 9 11.69 -15.68 -13.79
CA GLY A 9 12.59 -15.47 -14.93
C GLY A 9 11.91 -15.38 -16.30
N ALA A 10 10.63 -15.75 -16.40
CA ALA A 10 9.90 -15.78 -17.66
C ALA A 10 8.84 -14.67 -17.73
N TYR A 11 8.75 -14.00 -18.89
CA TYR A 11 7.65 -13.12 -19.24
C TYR A 11 6.63 -13.91 -20.06
N LEU A 12 5.42 -14.07 -19.52
CA LEU A 12 4.39 -14.96 -20.07
C LEU A 12 3.06 -14.20 -20.21
N PRO A 13 2.18 -14.60 -21.14
CA PRO A 13 0.75 -14.26 -21.07
C PRO A 13 0.18 -14.69 -19.71
N GLU A 14 -0.72 -13.90 -19.11
CA GLU A 14 -1.22 -14.14 -17.75
C GLU A 14 -1.92 -15.50 -17.57
N GLU A 15 -2.55 -16.00 -18.63
CA GLU A 15 -3.21 -17.30 -18.68
C GLU A 15 -2.25 -18.50 -18.62
N GLU A 16 -0.98 -18.29 -18.98
CA GLU A 16 0.07 -19.31 -18.93
C GLU A 16 0.84 -19.29 -17.60
N ALA A 17 0.69 -18.22 -16.81
CA ALA A 17 1.39 -18.03 -15.56
C ALA A 17 0.91 -19.01 -14.48
N LYS A 18 1.83 -19.85 -14.00
CA LYS A 18 1.54 -20.89 -13.00
C LYS A 18 2.61 -20.91 -11.92
N ILE A 19 2.18 -21.19 -10.70
CA ILE A 19 3.06 -21.55 -9.57
C ILE A 19 2.73 -22.97 -9.12
N SER A 20 3.64 -23.60 -8.38
CA SER A 20 3.37 -24.90 -7.77
C SER A 20 2.25 -24.81 -6.74
N VAL A 21 1.39 -25.82 -6.67
CA VAL A 21 0.43 -25.96 -5.56
C VAL A 21 1.11 -26.18 -4.21
N PHE A 22 2.38 -26.59 -4.23
CA PHE A 22 3.24 -26.74 -3.05
C PHE A 22 4.02 -25.46 -2.71
N ASP A 23 3.78 -24.36 -3.43
CA ASP A 23 4.35 -23.07 -3.09
C ASP A 23 3.89 -22.64 -1.70
N ARG A 24 4.83 -22.35 -0.81
CA ARG A 24 4.52 -21.99 0.58
C ARG A 24 3.79 -20.66 0.70
N GLY A 25 3.91 -19.77 -0.29
CA GLY A 25 3.09 -18.57 -0.40
C GLY A 25 1.60 -18.91 -0.57
N PHE A 26 1.29 -19.95 -1.35
CA PHE A 26 -0.08 -20.44 -1.54
C PHE A 26 -0.58 -21.21 -0.31
N ILE A 27 0.25 -22.08 0.26
CA ILE A 27 -0.16 -22.98 1.35
C ILE A 27 -0.22 -22.30 2.72
N PHE A 28 0.71 -21.38 3.02
CA PHE A 28 0.89 -20.81 4.36
C PHE A 28 0.84 -19.28 4.40
N GLY A 29 0.76 -18.61 3.24
CA GLY A 29 1.03 -17.18 3.18
C GLY A 29 2.49 -16.82 3.53
N ASP A 30 3.43 -17.75 3.32
CA ASP A 30 4.87 -17.58 3.59
C ASP A 30 5.52 -16.79 2.46
N GLY A 31 5.20 -15.49 2.39
CA GLY A 31 5.69 -14.57 1.38
C GLY A 31 5.45 -13.11 1.70
N ILE A 32 6.18 -12.26 0.99
CA ILE A 32 6.18 -10.80 1.08
C ILE A 32 5.71 -10.23 -0.26
N TYR A 33 5.00 -9.11 -0.23
CA TYR A 33 4.61 -8.42 -1.45
C TYR A 33 4.88 -6.91 -1.38
N GLU A 34 4.98 -6.30 -2.55
CA GLU A 34 5.01 -4.86 -2.76
C GLU A 34 4.03 -4.44 -3.84
N VAL A 35 3.63 -3.17 -3.79
CA VAL A 35 2.88 -2.51 -4.86
C VAL A 35 3.50 -1.16 -5.12
N SER A 36 4.14 -1.03 -6.28
CA SER A 36 4.75 0.22 -6.76
C SER A 36 3.80 0.93 -7.72
N ALA A 37 3.57 2.22 -7.54
CA ALA A 37 2.77 3.00 -8.48
C ALA A 37 3.55 3.30 -9.77
N VAL A 38 2.82 3.44 -10.87
CA VAL A 38 3.31 3.88 -12.17
C VAL A 38 2.47 5.07 -12.61
N ILE A 39 3.12 6.20 -12.93
CA ILE A 39 2.48 7.42 -13.44
C ILE A 39 3.30 7.96 -14.60
N GLY A 40 2.66 8.16 -15.76
CA GLY A 40 3.36 8.60 -16.98
C GLY A 40 4.41 7.59 -17.45
N GLY A 41 4.14 6.30 -17.26
CA GLY A 41 5.07 5.20 -17.58
C GLY A 41 6.30 5.11 -16.66
N LYS A 42 6.34 5.84 -15.55
CA LYS A 42 7.47 5.84 -14.61
C LYS A 42 7.07 5.26 -13.26
N LEU A 43 7.95 4.44 -12.70
CA LEU A 43 7.82 3.97 -11.32
C LEU A 43 7.91 5.15 -10.35
N VAL A 44 7.16 5.07 -9.25
CA VAL A 44 7.15 6.05 -8.17
C VAL A 44 7.71 5.40 -6.91
N ASP A 45 8.66 6.06 -6.25
CA ASP A 45 9.28 5.64 -4.97
C ASP A 45 9.86 4.22 -4.98
N CYS A 46 10.28 3.71 -6.14
CA CYS A 46 10.66 2.30 -6.34
C CYS A 46 11.77 1.85 -5.37
N GLU A 47 12.79 2.68 -5.16
CA GLU A 47 13.88 2.37 -4.23
C GLU A 47 13.36 2.15 -2.80
N ALA A 48 12.43 2.99 -2.35
CA ALA A 48 11.85 2.87 -1.02
C ALA A 48 10.96 1.62 -0.90
N HIS A 49 10.23 1.25 -1.96
CA HIS A 49 9.49 0.00 -2.04
C HIS A 49 10.42 -1.23 -1.97
N LEU A 50 11.50 -1.26 -2.75
CA LEU A 50 12.47 -2.37 -2.74
C LEU A 50 13.25 -2.47 -1.42
N ALA A 51 13.53 -1.35 -0.75
CA ALA A 51 14.10 -1.35 0.60
C ALA A 51 13.13 -1.99 1.62
N ARG A 52 11.82 -1.71 1.52
CA ARG A 52 10.81 -2.33 2.40
C ARG A 52 10.58 -3.81 2.07
N LEU A 53 10.66 -4.20 0.80
CA LEU A 53 10.67 -5.60 0.37
C LEU A 53 11.82 -6.35 1.06
N GLU A 54 13.06 -5.86 0.91
CA GLU A 54 14.26 -6.44 1.52
C GLU A 54 14.11 -6.56 3.04
N ARG A 55 13.68 -5.48 3.71
CA ARG A 55 13.43 -5.48 5.15
C ARG A 55 12.39 -6.54 5.55
N SER A 56 11.24 -6.58 4.87
CA SER A 56 10.16 -7.52 5.19
C SER A 56 10.56 -8.99 4.95
N CYS A 57 11.35 -9.26 3.90
CA CYS A 57 11.95 -10.57 3.66
C CYS A 57 12.91 -10.96 4.81
N GLY A 58 13.73 -10.01 5.28
CA GLY A 58 14.61 -10.20 6.44
C GLY A 58 13.87 -10.59 7.72
N GLU A 59 12.72 -9.93 8.01
CA GLU A 59 11.89 -10.21 9.20
C GLU A 59 11.35 -11.66 9.25
N ILE A 60 11.17 -12.29 8.09
CA ILE A 60 10.74 -13.69 7.97
C ILE A 60 11.90 -14.64 7.61
N ARG A 61 13.15 -14.16 7.65
CA ARG A 61 14.36 -14.93 7.26
C ARG A 61 14.22 -15.56 5.88
N LEU A 62 13.69 -14.80 4.92
CA LEU A 62 13.62 -15.17 3.51
C LEU A 62 14.75 -14.44 2.79
N ALA A 63 15.68 -15.19 2.21
CA ALA A 63 16.75 -14.61 1.40
C ALA A 63 16.16 -14.13 0.07
N LEU A 64 16.52 -12.92 -0.35
CA LEU A 64 16.13 -12.36 -1.64
C LEU A 64 17.30 -12.57 -2.62
N PRO A 65 17.22 -13.53 -3.56
CA PRO A 65 18.34 -13.86 -4.46
C PRO A 65 18.54 -12.81 -5.57
N TRP A 66 17.56 -11.94 -5.80
CA TRP A 66 17.63 -10.90 -6.83
C TRP A 66 18.26 -9.62 -6.31
N ALA A 67 19.15 -9.04 -7.09
CA ALA A 67 19.68 -7.71 -6.82
C ALA A 67 18.59 -6.65 -7.07
N LYS A 68 18.66 -5.51 -6.36
CA LYS A 68 17.71 -4.40 -6.55
C LYS A 68 17.62 -3.94 -8.00
N ALA A 69 18.77 -3.82 -8.68
CA ALA A 69 18.83 -3.41 -10.08
C ALA A 69 18.11 -4.40 -11.03
N GLU A 70 18.17 -5.70 -10.74
CA GLU A 70 17.45 -6.72 -11.51
C GLU A 70 15.93 -6.57 -11.33
N LEU A 71 15.48 -6.36 -10.09
CA LEU A 71 14.07 -6.12 -9.81
C LEU A 71 13.55 -4.86 -10.52
N VAL A 72 14.32 -3.77 -10.51
CA VAL A 72 13.98 -2.54 -11.26
C VAL A 72 13.84 -2.83 -12.75
N ALA A 73 14.81 -3.53 -13.35
CA ALA A 73 14.76 -3.89 -14.77
C ALA A 73 13.52 -4.73 -15.11
N ILE A 74 13.10 -5.65 -14.22
CA ILE A 74 11.87 -6.43 -14.43
C ILE A 74 10.62 -5.54 -14.39
N HIS A 75 10.55 -4.58 -13.46
CA HIS A 75 9.44 -3.61 -13.41
C HIS A 75 9.36 -2.81 -14.72
N GLU A 76 10.48 -2.22 -15.16
CA GLU A 76 10.53 -1.39 -16.37
C GLU A 76 10.16 -2.17 -17.63
N GLU A 77 10.62 -3.42 -17.75
CA GLU A 77 10.26 -4.28 -18.87
C GLU A 77 8.76 -4.66 -18.83
N LEU A 78 8.18 -4.88 -17.65
CA LEU A 78 6.73 -5.10 -17.52
C LEU A 78 5.91 -3.86 -17.90
N ILE A 79 6.38 -2.66 -17.57
CA ILE A 79 5.76 -1.39 -18.01
C ILE A 79 5.74 -1.34 -19.53
N LYS A 80 6.92 -1.54 -20.15
CA LYS A 80 7.10 -1.50 -21.60
C LYS A 80 6.23 -2.53 -22.33
N ARG A 81 6.26 -3.79 -21.89
CA ARG A 81 5.51 -4.89 -22.54
C ARG A 81 4.00 -4.71 -22.47
N ASN A 82 3.50 -4.12 -21.38
CA ASN A 82 2.07 -3.92 -21.17
C ASN A 82 1.58 -2.53 -21.61
N GLY A 83 2.48 -1.63 -22.05
CA GLY A 83 2.13 -0.24 -22.36
C GLY A 83 1.49 0.48 -21.17
N LEU A 84 1.95 0.20 -19.94
CA LEU A 84 1.35 0.74 -18.73
C LEU A 84 1.74 2.22 -18.55
N ASP A 85 0.79 3.13 -18.75
CA ASP A 85 1.01 4.56 -18.48
C ASP A 85 0.66 4.96 -17.04
N GLU A 86 -0.49 4.48 -16.54
CA GLU A 86 -0.95 4.74 -15.17
C GLU A 86 -1.48 3.44 -14.52
N GLY A 87 -1.00 3.15 -13.32
CA GLY A 87 -1.42 1.95 -12.59
C GLY A 87 -0.44 1.52 -11.51
N GLY A 88 -0.44 0.23 -11.19
CA GLY A 88 0.48 -0.35 -10.21
C GLY A 88 1.19 -1.58 -10.75
N ILE A 89 2.33 -1.91 -10.15
CA ILE A 89 3.00 -3.20 -10.32
C ILE A 89 2.95 -3.91 -8.99
N TYR A 90 2.32 -5.08 -8.99
CA TYR A 90 2.38 -6.01 -7.88
C TYR A 90 3.65 -6.84 -8.01
N LEU A 91 4.39 -6.99 -6.92
CA LEU A 91 5.52 -7.90 -6.79
C LEU A 91 5.28 -8.78 -5.57
N GLN A 92 5.47 -10.09 -5.70
CA GLN A 92 5.43 -11.02 -4.57
C GLN A 92 6.61 -11.98 -4.63
N VAL A 93 7.23 -12.19 -3.47
CA VAL A 93 8.24 -13.22 -3.24
C VAL A 93 7.72 -14.18 -2.18
N SER A 94 7.67 -15.48 -2.48
CA SER A 94 7.38 -16.52 -1.49
C SER A 94 8.63 -17.33 -1.17
N ARG A 95 8.61 -18.10 -0.09
CA ARG A 95 9.72 -19.02 0.27
C ARG A 95 9.94 -20.12 -0.77
N GLY A 96 9.05 -20.27 -1.75
CA GLY A 96 9.14 -21.28 -2.80
C GLY A 96 8.39 -22.57 -2.49
N ALA A 97 8.53 -23.55 -3.38
CA ALA A 97 7.81 -24.82 -3.30
C ALA A 97 8.58 -25.87 -2.50
N ALA A 98 7.88 -26.55 -1.59
CA ALA A 98 8.38 -27.67 -0.81
C ALA A 98 7.21 -28.53 -0.31
N ASP A 99 7.49 -29.75 0.15
CA ASP A 99 6.48 -30.58 0.84
C ASP A 99 5.87 -29.80 2.02
N ARG A 100 4.58 -30.07 2.28
CA ARG A 100 3.81 -29.34 3.27
C ARG A 100 4.31 -29.66 4.68
N ASP A 101 5.10 -28.76 5.23
CA ASP A 101 5.52 -28.74 6.63
C ASP A 101 5.71 -27.30 7.13
N PHE A 102 5.57 -27.07 8.43
CA PHE A 102 5.67 -25.73 9.02
C PHE A 102 7.11 -25.17 9.09
N PRO A 103 8.13 -25.95 9.51
CA PRO A 103 9.52 -25.50 9.53
C PRO A 103 9.99 -25.02 8.15
N PHE A 104 11.03 -24.19 8.15
CA PHE A 104 11.61 -23.73 6.90
C PHE A 104 12.29 -24.89 6.18
N PRO A 105 12.01 -25.08 4.88
CA PRO A 105 12.71 -26.08 4.10
C PRO A 105 14.15 -25.64 3.87
N LYS A 106 15.04 -26.62 3.66
CA LYS A 106 16.43 -26.38 3.26
C LYS A 106 16.51 -26.26 1.74
N ASP A 107 17.41 -25.41 1.25
CA ASP A 107 17.81 -25.32 -0.16
C ASP A 107 16.66 -25.09 -1.16
N VAL A 108 15.61 -24.35 -0.76
CA VAL A 108 14.50 -23.98 -1.63
C VAL A 108 14.74 -22.64 -2.30
N GLN A 109 14.47 -22.57 -3.60
CA GLN A 109 14.50 -21.34 -4.38
C GLN A 109 13.20 -20.55 -4.15
N PRO A 110 13.28 -19.27 -3.74
CA PRO A 110 12.11 -18.40 -3.66
C PRO A 110 11.36 -18.28 -5.00
N THR A 111 10.04 -18.16 -4.94
CA THR A 111 9.22 -17.84 -6.12
C THR A 111 9.05 -16.34 -6.22
N LEU A 112 9.25 -15.76 -7.42
CA LEU A 112 8.98 -14.35 -7.73
C LEU A 112 7.87 -14.25 -8.78
N VAL A 113 6.81 -13.53 -8.44
CA VAL A 113 5.70 -13.20 -9.35
C VAL A 113 5.54 -11.69 -9.41
N MET A 114 5.39 -11.14 -10.61
CA MET A 114 5.10 -9.72 -10.82
C MET A 114 4.09 -9.51 -11.94
N PHE A 115 3.18 -8.55 -11.77
CA PHE A 115 2.22 -8.19 -12.81
C PHE A 115 1.78 -6.73 -12.71
N THR A 116 1.35 -6.18 -13.84
CA THR A 116 0.85 -4.81 -13.94
C THR A 116 -0.65 -4.76 -13.69
N GLN A 117 -1.16 -3.63 -13.19
CA GLN A 117 -2.58 -3.35 -13.07
C GLN A 117 -2.83 -1.92 -13.55
N ALA A 118 -3.37 -1.77 -14.75
CA ALA A 118 -3.79 -0.47 -15.26
C ALA A 118 -4.92 0.08 -14.38
N ARG A 119 -4.74 1.30 -13.87
CA ARG A 119 -5.74 1.95 -13.01
C ARG A 119 -5.57 3.47 -13.07
N ASN A 120 -6.69 4.17 -13.23
CA ASN A 120 -6.73 5.63 -13.08
C ASN A 120 -6.95 5.96 -11.60
N PHE A 121 -5.88 6.36 -10.91
CA PHE A 121 -5.94 6.84 -9.53
C PHE A 121 -5.51 8.30 -9.37
N VAL A 122 -4.82 8.91 -10.33
CA VAL A 122 -4.50 10.35 -10.33
C VAL A 122 -5.79 11.15 -10.43
N ASN A 123 -6.67 10.79 -11.36
CA ASN A 123 -7.95 11.46 -11.62
C ASN A 123 -9.15 10.69 -11.06
N ALA A 124 -8.95 9.81 -10.07
CA ALA A 124 -10.04 9.08 -9.43
C ALA A 124 -11.14 10.04 -8.93
N PRO A 125 -12.44 9.75 -9.11
CA PRO A 125 -13.53 10.63 -8.66
C PRO A 125 -13.43 11.02 -7.18
N GLY A 126 -13.03 10.07 -6.32
CA GLY A 126 -12.84 10.29 -4.89
C GLY A 126 -11.75 11.32 -4.56
N ALA A 127 -10.82 11.61 -5.47
CA ALA A 127 -9.86 12.69 -5.27
C ALA A 127 -10.52 14.08 -5.27
N LYS A 128 -11.66 14.23 -5.96
CA LYS A 128 -12.42 15.47 -6.08
C LYS A 128 -13.53 15.58 -5.04
N THR A 129 -14.18 14.47 -4.71
CA THR A 129 -15.36 14.44 -3.83
C THR A 129 -15.07 13.91 -2.42
N GLY A 130 -13.90 13.31 -2.21
CA GLY A 130 -13.61 12.49 -1.04
C GLY A 130 -14.24 11.10 -1.12
N ILE A 131 -13.80 10.24 -0.20
CA ILE A 131 -14.32 8.89 0.01
C ILE A 131 -14.99 8.76 1.37
N LYS A 132 -15.79 7.71 1.51
CA LYS A 132 -16.30 7.23 2.78
C LYS A 132 -15.39 6.15 3.34
N VAL A 133 -15.14 6.23 4.64
CA VAL A 133 -14.49 5.19 5.45
C VAL A 133 -15.52 4.65 6.44
N VAL A 134 -15.43 3.36 6.77
CA VAL A 134 -16.11 2.78 7.94
C VAL A 134 -15.10 2.23 8.94
N SER A 135 -15.46 2.23 10.21
CA SER A 135 -14.63 1.67 11.28
C SER A 135 -14.95 0.19 11.52
N THR A 136 -13.92 -0.59 11.86
CA THR A 136 -14.08 -2.01 12.22
C THR A 136 -12.93 -2.45 13.13
N PRO A 137 -13.10 -3.48 13.99
CA PRO A 137 -12.01 -3.97 14.83
C PRO A 137 -10.78 -4.44 14.03
N ASP A 138 -9.57 -4.16 14.54
CA ASP A 138 -8.34 -4.69 13.96
C ASP A 138 -8.12 -6.16 14.36
N LEU A 139 -8.57 -7.08 13.51
CA LEU A 139 -8.41 -8.53 13.70
C LEU A 139 -7.08 -9.08 13.15
N ARG A 140 -6.14 -8.21 12.76
CA ARG A 140 -4.85 -8.64 12.17
C ARG A 140 -3.89 -9.10 13.25
N TRP A 141 -2.94 -9.94 12.84
CA TRP A 141 -1.83 -10.42 13.66
C TRP A 141 -0.96 -9.28 14.23
N ALA A 142 -0.02 -9.62 15.11
CA ALA A 142 0.82 -8.65 15.82
C ALA A 142 2.05 -8.15 15.03
N ARG A 143 2.23 -8.54 13.76
CA ARG A 143 3.40 -8.17 12.92
C ARG A 143 2.98 -7.39 11.65
N ARG A 144 2.16 -6.35 11.85
CA ARG A 144 1.57 -5.52 10.78
C ARG A 144 2.63 -4.67 10.07
N ASP A 145 3.79 -4.52 10.69
CA ASP A 145 4.99 -3.94 10.10
C ASP A 145 5.55 -4.76 8.94
N ILE A 146 5.30 -6.07 8.87
CA ILE A 146 5.74 -6.93 7.77
C ILE A 146 4.67 -6.90 6.67
N LYS A 147 5.06 -6.52 5.45
CA LYS A 147 4.17 -6.52 4.28
C LYS A 147 3.99 -7.93 3.69
N SER A 148 3.49 -8.84 4.50
CA SER A 148 3.27 -10.25 4.11
C SER A 148 2.01 -10.44 3.28
N VAL A 149 1.88 -11.60 2.65
CA VAL A 149 0.67 -12.00 1.89
C VAL A 149 -0.45 -12.58 2.79
N ASN A 150 -0.31 -12.54 4.12
CA ASN A 150 -1.36 -12.94 5.07
C ASN A 150 -2.46 -11.88 5.16
N LEU A 151 -3.25 -11.76 4.09
CA LEU A 151 -4.16 -10.64 3.85
C LEU A 151 -5.65 -10.96 4.10
N LEU A 152 -5.99 -12.11 4.69
CA LEU A 152 -7.39 -12.47 4.93
C LEU A 152 -8.14 -11.43 5.79
N ALA A 153 -7.54 -10.97 6.90
CA ALA A 153 -8.15 -9.95 7.74
C ALA A 153 -8.36 -8.61 6.99
N PRO A 154 -7.36 -8.05 6.27
CA PRO A 154 -7.58 -6.94 5.35
C PRO A 154 -8.68 -7.17 4.30
N VAL A 155 -8.76 -8.36 3.72
CA VAL A 155 -9.81 -8.72 2.74
C VAL A 155 -11.19 -8.64 3.37
N LEU A 156 -11.38 -9.19 4.57
CA LEU A 156 -12.65 -9.12 5.30
C LEU A 156 -13.03 -7.67 5.66
N ALA A 157 -12.06 -6.85 6.08
CA ALA A 157 -12.30 -5.44 6.37
C ALA A 157 -12.68 -4.64 5.12
N LYS A 158 -12.04 -4.92 3.97
CA LYS A 158 -12.41 -4.31 2.68
C LYS A 158 -13.79 -4.74 2.20
N GLN A 159 -14.15 -6.01 2.42
CA GLN A 159 -15.49 -6.50 2.09
C GLN A 159 -16.55 -5.81 2.96
N PHE A 160 -16.31 -5.69 4.26
CA PHE A 160 -17.19 -4.95 5.18
C PHE A 160 -17.36 -3.48 4.77
N ALA A 161 -16.27 -2.82 4.33
CA ALA A 161 -16.36 -1.46 3.80
C ALA A 161 -17.27 -1.38 2.58
N LEU A 162 -17.08 -2.28 1.60
CA LEU A 162 -17.91 -2.35 0.40
C LEU A 162 -19.40 -2.54 0.73
N GLU A 163 -19.71 -3.51 1.60
CA GLU A 163 -21.08 -3.82 2.05
C GLU A 163 -21.72 -2.64 2.81
N SER A 164 -20.90 -1.81 3.46
CA SER A 164 -21.32 -0.59 4.15
C SER A 164 -21.33 0.67 3.26
N GLY A 165 -21.12 0.50 1.95
CA GLY A 165 -21.10 1.57 0.96
C GLY A 165 -19.89 2.51 1.07
N ALA A 166 -18.77 2.02 1.61
CA ALA A 166 -17.52 2.75 1.81
C ALA A 166 -16.38 2.18 0.94
N GLN A 167 -15.35 2.99 0.71
CA GLN A 167 -14.20 2.64 -0.14
C GLN A 167 -13.01 2.10 0.67
N GLU A 168 -13.01 2.32 1.98
CA GLU A 168 -11.95 1.89 2.89
C GLU A 168 -12.53 1.58 4.27
N ALA A 169 -11.87 0.69 5.00
CA ALA A 169 -12.11 0.46 6.41
C ALA A 169 -10.95 1.00 7.23
N TRP A 170 -11.22 1.79 8.27
CA TRP A 170 -10.25 2.10 9.31
C TRP A 170 -10.34 1.07 10.42
N LEU A 171 -9.18 0.55 10.82
CA LEU A 171 -9.04 -0.53 11.77
C LEU A 171 -8.79 0.05 13.16
N VAL A 172 -9.52 -0.44 14.16
CA VAL A 172 -9.50 0.10 15.53
C VAL A 172 -9.04 -0.97 16.51
N GLU A 173 -8.13 -0.59 17.40
CA GLU A 173 -7.61 -1.43 18.47
C GLU A 173 -7.44 -0.56 19.72
N ASP A 174 -7.83 -1.05 20.90
CA ASP A 174 -7.71 -0.32 22.17
C ASP A 174 -8.32 1.10 22.15
N GLY A 175 -9.41 1.29 21.38
CA GLY A 175 -10.13 2.57 21.25
C GLY A 175 -9.46 3.61 20.33
N VAL A 176 -8.34 3.27 19.69
CA VAL A 176 -7.60 4.17 18.79
C VAL A 176 -7.50 3.60 17.38
N VAL A 177 -7.43 4.48 16.39
CA VAL A 177 -7.21 4.09 15.00
C VAL A 177 -5.78 3.56 14.85
N THR A 178 -5.64 2.43 14.17
CA THR A 178 -4.33 1.87 13.79
C THR A 178 -3.94 2.39 12.40
N GLU A 179 -4.56 1.85 11.35
CA GLU A 179 -4.46 2.26 9.96
C GLU A 179 -5.71 1.80 9.18
N GLY A 180 -5.75 2.04 7.86
CA GLY A 180 -6.77 1.47 6.99
C GLY A 180 -6.46 0.02 6.59
N ALA A 181 -7.46 -0.71 6.10
CA ALA A 181 -7.28 -2.10 5.68
C ALA A 181 -6.18 -2.28 4.62
N SER A 182 -5.95 -1.27 3.77
CA SER A 182 -4.83 -1.24 2.83
C SER A 182 -4.20 0.15 2.67
N SER A 183 -4.21 0.97 3.72
CA SER A 183 -3.75 2.37 3.66
C SER A 183 -3.35 2.88 5.04
N THR A 184 -2.60 3.98 5.12
CA THR A 184 -2.36 4.70 6.38
C THR A 184 -3.48 5.71 6.62
N ALA A 185 -3.94 5.86 7.86
CA ALA A 185 -4.96 6.83 8.27
C ALA A 185 -4.33 8.13 8.81
N TRP A 186 -4.97 9.26 8.51
CA TRP A 186 -4.51 10.60 8.87
C TRP A 186 -5.68 11.50 9.23
N ILE A 187 -5.43 12.43 10.14
CA ILE A 187 -6.33 13.56 10.44
C ILE A 187 -5.55 14.87 10.41
N VAL A 188 -6.27 15.98 10.24
CA VAL A 188 -5.72 17.34 10.24
C VAL A 188 -6.46 18.19 11.27
N LYS A 189 -5.70 18.82 12.17
CA LYS A 189 -6.22 19.76 13.17
C LYS A 189 -5.41 21.05 13.09
N GLY A 190 -6.04 22.15 12.68
CA GLY A 190 -5.38 23.38 12.29
C GLY A 190 -4.30 23.15 11.23
N LYS A 191 -3.04 23.42 11.58
CA LYS A 191 -1.88 23.22 10.70
C LYS A 191 -1.08 21.95 11.00
N THR A 192 -1.64 21.03 11.76
CA THR A 192 -0.94 19.80 12.18
C THR A 192 -1.57 18.58 11.52
N LEU A 193 -0.77 17.83 10.77
CA LEU A 193 -1.09 16.48 10.35
C LEU A 193 -0.80 15.51 11.49
N ILE A 194 -1.72 14.59 11.76
CA ILE A 194 -1.58 13.61 12.82
C ILE A 194 -1.71 12.21 12.23
N SER A 195 -0.75 11.33 12.54
CA SER A 195 -0.83 9.90 12.25
C SER A 195 -0.03 9.09 13.26
N ARG A 196 -0.39 7.82 13.39
CA ARG A 196 0.11 6.91 14.42
C ARG A 196 1.63 6.70 14.33
N PRO A 197 2.33 6.55 15.47
CA PRO A 197 3.72 6.10 15.50
C PRO A 197 3.98 4.80 14.75
N LEU A 198 5.10 4.73 14.04
CA LEU A 198 5.57 3.48 13.45
C LEU A 198 5.92 2.46 14.54
N SER A 199 5.34 1.26 14.43
CA SER A 199 5.55 0.13 15.32
C SER A 199 5.11 -1.16 14.62
N ASN A 200 5.09 -2.28 15.33
CA ASN A 200 4.52 -3.52 14.83
C ASN A 200 2.98 -3.47 14.62
N LYS A 201 2.31 -2.39 15.05
CA LYS A 201 0.86 -2.19 14.90
C LYS A 201 0.43 -1.61 13.55
N VAL A 202 1.36 -1.06 12.75
CA VAL A 202 1.05 -0.44 11.46
C VAL A 202 2.15 -0.72 10.43
N LEU A 203 1.80 -0.67 9.14
CA LEU A 203 2.80 -0.77 8.08
C LEU A 203 3.52 0.57 7.87
N PRO A 204 4.87 0.61 7.77
CA PRO A 204 5.58 1.82 7.36
C PRO A 204 5.31 2.13 5.87
N GLY A 205 4.25 2.89 5.60
CA GLY A 205 3.80 3.26 4.26
C GLY A 205 4.84 4.11 3.51
N ILE A 206 5.12 3.78 2.24
CA ILE A 206 6.02 4.59 1.39
C ILE A 206 5.40 5.93 1.05
N THR A 207 4.11 5.97 0.68
CA THR A 207 3.37 7.24 0.48
C THR A 207 3.33 8.09 1.75
N ARG A 208 3.25 7.46 2.94
CA ARG A 208 3.43 8.16 4.22
C ARG A 208 4.81 8.80 4.30
N LYS A 209 5.87 8.03 4.03
CA LYS A 209 7.25 8.55 4.03
C LYS A 209 7.41 9.74 3.07
N ALA A 210 6.84 9.64 1.87
CA ALA A 210 6.85 10.72 0.88
C ALA A 210 6.12 11.98 1.39
N VAL A 211 4.90 11.84 1.92
CA VAL A 211 4.14 12.95 2.51
C VAL A 211 4.94 13.66 3.60
N LEU A 212 5.63 12.90 4.46
CA LEU A 212 6.48 13.46 5.52
C LEU A 212 7.72 14.19 4.96
N ALA A 213 8.32 13.68 3.87
CA ALA A 213 9.45 14.34 3.21
C ALA A 213 9.07 15.72 2.63
N PHE A 214 7.81 15.94 2.28
CA PHE A 214 7.33 17.20 1.70
C PHE A 214 6.61 18.13 2.71
N LEU A 215 6.74 17.88 4.02
CA LEU A 215 6.09 18.73 5.04
C LEU A 215 6.54 20.19 4.98
N ALA A 216 7.84 20.43 4.76
CA ALA A 216 8.36 21.79 4.68
C ALA A 216 7.73 22.59 3.53
N GLU A 217 7.40 21.93 2.42
CA GLU A 217 6.77 22.53 1.23
C GLU A 217 5.24 22.67 1.35
N SER A 218 4.62 21.90 2.26
CA SER A 218 3.17 21.90 2.45
C SER A 218 2.69 23.04 3.37
N GLY A 219 3.57 23.53 4.26
CA GLY A 219 3.21 24.54 5.27
C GLY A 219 2.49 23.98 6.49
N PHE A 220 2.52 22.64 6.66
CA PHE A 220 1.94 21.92 7.80
C PHE A 220 3.03 21.29 8.67
N SER A 221 2.77 21.17 9.97
CA SER A 221 3.57 20.37 10.90
C SER A 221 3.06 18.93 10.95
N PHE A 222 3.87 18.03 11.50
CA PHE A 222 3.49 16.65 11.76
C PHE A 222 3.63 16.33 13.24
N GLU A 223 2.59 15.72 13.80
CA GLU A 223 2.58 15.20 15.16
C GLU A 223 2.35 13.68 15.09
N GLU A 224 3.37 12.93 15.51
CA GLU A 224 3.31 11.47 15.52
C GLU A 224 2.67 10.98 16.81
N ARG A 225 1.36 10.72 16.78
CA ARG A 225 0.60 10.20 17.92
C ARG A 225 -0.64 9.43 17.51
N GLU A 226 -1.19 8.70 18.47
CA GLU A 226 -2.48 8.03 18.33
C GLU A 226 -3.63 9.04 18.34
N PHE A 227 -4.74 8.67 17.71
CA PHE A 227 -6.00 9.42 17.71
C PHE A 227 -7.18 8.43 17.74
N THR A 228 -8.29 8.84 18.33
CA THR A 228 -9.53 8.04 18.37
C THR A 228 -10.41 8.34 17.17
N LEU A 229 -11.47 7.53 16.97
CA LEU A 229 -12.46 7.84 15.93
C LEU A 229 -13.19 9.15 16.22
N GLU A 230 -13.52 9.43 17.48
CA GLU A 230 -14.17 10.67 17.89
C GLU A 230 -13.30 11.88 17.54
N GLU A 231 -11.99 11.80 17.83
CA GLU A 231 -11.07 12.87 17.42
C GLU A 231 -11.01 13.03 15.90
N ALA A 232 -11.08 11.93 15.14
CA ALA A 232 -11.10 12.01 13.69
C ALA A 232 -12.39 12.59 13.11
N ILE A 233 -13.53 12.30 13.75
CA ILE A 233 -14.84 12.89 13.39
C ILE A 233 -14.85 14.39 13.66
N ASP A 234 -14.21 14.84 14.74
CA ASP A 234 -14.10 16.25 15.13
C ASP A 234 -12.98 17.02 14.40
N ALA A 235 -12.18 16.33 13.57
CA ALA A 235 -11.07 16.95 12.83
C ALA A 235 -11.55 17.85 11.67
N GLU A 236 -10.69 18.77 11.23
CA GLU A 236 -10.99 19.64 10.07
C GLU A 236 -10.91 18.87 8.76
N GLU A 237 -9.97 17.93 8.66
CA GLU A 237 -9.83 17.04 7.52
C GLU A 237 -9.41 15.63 7.96
N ALA A 238 -9.74 14.63 7.15
CA ALA A 238 -9.22 13.28 7.25
C ALA A 238 -8.77 12.81 5.85
N PHE A 239 -7.76 11.95 5.79
CA PHE A 239 -7.33 11.34 4.53
C PHE A 239 -6.66 10.00 4.75
N ILE A 240 -6.49 9.25 3.66
CA ILE A 240 -5.68 8.02 3.65
C ILE A 240 -4.52 8.14 2.68
N THR A 241 -3.46 7.36 2.93
CA THR A 241 -2.33 7.24 1.99
C THR A 241 -2.03 5.80 1.62
N SER A 242 -1.87 5.52 0.33
CA SER A 242 -1.33 4.26 -0.19
C SER A 242 -0.72 4.49 -1.58
N ALA A 243 0.09 3.56 -2.08
CA ALA A 243 0.70 3.70 -3.41
C ALA A 243 -0.35 3.92 -4.51
N THR A 244 -1.51 3.25 -4.43
CA THR A 244 -2.57 3.32 -5.46
C THR A 244 -3.74 4.24 -5.10
N SER A 245 -3.72 4.87 -3.92
CA SER A 245 -4.68 5.92 -3.52
C SER A 245 -4.04 7.31 -3.53
N LEU A 246 -2.70 7.37 -3.55
CA LEU A 246 -1.92 8.58 -3.29
C LEU A 246 -2.34 9.19 -1.95
N VAL A 247 -2.51 10.51 -1.87
CA VAL A 247 -3.19 11.20 -0.77
C VAL A 247 -4.68 11.30 -1.12
N MET A 248 -5.55 10.54 -0.47
CA MET A 248 -6.98 10.43 -0.80
C MET A 248 -7.85 11.03 0.31
N PRO A 249 -8.66 12.06 0.02
CA PRO A 249 -9.51 12.70 1.03
C PRO A 249 -10.59 11.77 1.55
N VAL A 250 -10.83 11.82 2.86
CA VAL A 250 -11.95 11.15 3.54
C VAL A 250 -12.92 12.24 3.99
N THR A 251 -14.15 12.20 3.47
CA THR A 251 -15.20 13.19 3.77
C THR A 251 -16.31 12.61 4.64
N THR A 252 -16.28 11.30 4.89
CA THR A 252 -17.24 10.63 5.75
C THR A 252 -16.54 9.49 6.50
N ILE A 253 -16.73 9.44 7.82
CA ILE A 253 -16.32 8.34 8.69
C ILE A 253 -17.59 7.75 9.30
N ASP A 254 -17.86 6.48 9.06
CA ASP A 254 -19.11 5.81 9.44
C ASP A 254 -20.35 6.54 8.91
N SER A 255 -21.19 7.08 9.79
CA SER A 255 -22.35 7.91 9.44
C SER A 255 -22.09 9.42 9.58
N HIS A 256 -20.87 9.82 9.89
CA HIS A 256 -20.51 11.21 10.19
C HIS A 256 -19.80 11.86 9.01
N THR A 257 -20.38 12.95 8.50
CA THR A 257 -19.71 13.83 7.54
C THR A 257 -18.63 14.63 8.26
N ILE A 258 -17.41 14.60 7.72
CA ILE A 258 -16.29 15.38 8.25
C ILE A 258 -16.44 16.83 7.79
N HIS A 259 -16.46 17.76 8.74
CA HIS A 259 -16.59 19.20 8.49
C HIS A 259 -17.75 19.52 7.52
N ASN A 260 -17.45 20.01 6.32
CA ASN A 260 -18.43 20.38 5.29
C ASN A 260 -18.63 19.30 4.22
N GLY A 261 -18.06 18.11 4.39
CA GLY A 261 -18.20 16.99 3.46
C GLY A 261 -17.41 17.15 2.15
N ALA A 262 -16.45 18.07 2.10
CA ALA A 262 -15.59 18.29 0.94
C ALA A 262 -14.10 18.08 1.28
N PRO A 263 -13.26 17.65 0.33
CA PRO A 263 -11.81 17.63 0.52
C PRO A 263 -11.27 18.98 0.97
N GLY A 264 -10.51 18.99 2.07
CA GLY A 264 -9.94 20.21 2.61
C GLY A 264 -8.60 20.61 1.96
N PRO A 265 -8.15 21.85 2.22
CA PRO A 265 -6.97 22.43 1.58
C PRO A 265 -5.67 21.68 1.89
N ALA A 266 -5.50 21.13 3.10
CA ALA A 266 -4.29 20.39 3.47
C ALA A 266 -4.14 19.14 2.61
N THR A 267 -5.20 18.34 2.54
CA THR A 267 -5.24 17.10 1.78
C THR A 267 -5.05 17.36 0.29
N LEU A 268 -5.71 18.38 -0.27
CA LEU A 268 -5.57 18.76 -1.68
C LEU A 268 -4.13 19.21 -2.00
N ARG A 269 -3.53 20.03 -1.14
CA ARG A 269 -2.16 20.51 -1.31
C ARG A 269 -1.14 19.37 -1.25
N LEU A 270 -1.26 18.48 -0.27
CA LEU A 270 -0.39 17.30 -0.15
C LEU A 270 -0.52 16.37 -1.35
N ARG A 271 -1.75 16.19 -1.85
CA ARG A 271 -2.01 15.39 -3.05
C ARG A 271 -1.34 15.99 -4.29
N GLU A 272 -1.46 17.31 -4.48
CA GLU A 272 -0.81 18.03 -5.58
C GLU A 272 0.71 17.83 -5.55
N ILE A 273 1.35 18.10 -4.40
CA ILE A 273 2.80 17.94 -4.21
C ILE A 273 3.23 16.50 -4.52
N TYR A 274 2.50 15.50 -4.00
CA TYR A 274 2.83 14.09 -4.24
C TYR A 274 2.71 13.71 -5.72
N ILE A 275 1.68 14.20 -6.44
CA ILE A 275 1.53 13.91 -7.88
C ILE A 275 2.67 14.55 -8.68
N ASP A 276 3.08 15.78 -8.34
CA ASP A 276 4.18 16.45 -9.02
C ASP A 276 5.52 15.74 -8.78
N HIS A 277 5.75 15.24 -7.56
CA HIS A 277 6.86 14.34 -7.24
C HIS A 277 6.82 13.06 -8.08
N ALA A 278 5.67 12.38 -8.10
CA ALA A 278 5.49 11.14 -8.84
C ALA A 278 5.76 11.30 -10.34
N ARG A 279 5.29 12.40 -10.96
CA ARG A 279 5.54 12.72 -12.38
C ARG A 279 7.03 12.94 -12.70
N LYS A 280 7.81 13.37 -11.71
CA LYS A 280 9.27 13.53 -11.83
C LYS A 280 10.03 12.20 -11.65
N GLY A 281 9.34 11.08 -11.44
CA GLY A 281 9.93 9.75 -11.24
C GLY A 281 9.97 9.30 -9.78
N GLY A 282 9.45 10.09 -8.85
CA GLY A 282 9.25 9.67 -7.48
C GLY A 282 10.53 9.23 -6.74
N ALA A 283 11.65 9.93 -6.90
CA ALA A 283 12.85 9.60 -6.13
C ALA A 283 12.82 10.33 -4.79
N LEU A 284 12.54 9.61 -3.70
CA LEU A 284 12.72 10.16 -2.35
C LEU A 284 14.23 10.32 -2.13
N GLY A 285 14.70 11.58 -2.08
CA GLY A 285 16.09 11.91 -1.81
C GLY A 285 16.61 11.36 -0.48
#